data_AF-A0A1J5J5T0-F1
#
_entry.id   AF-A0A1J5J5T0-F1
#
_cell.length_a   1.000
_cell.length_b   1.000
_cell.length_c   1.000
_cell.angle_alpha   90.00
_cell.angle_beta   90.00
_cell.angle_gamma   90.00
#
_symmetry.space_group_name_H-M   'P 1'
#
loop_
_entity.id
_entity.type
_entity.pdbx_description
1 polymer ?
#
loop_
_entity_poly.entity_id
_entity_poly.type
_entity_poly.pdbx_seq_one_letter_code
_entity_poly.pdbx_strand_id
1 'polypeptide(L)'
;MSIFAIVTIIIILVVLAAFIQLKVSKTKGELPYERKGVLFTPAERSFIGVLKQTVGDQYEVLGQVRVADLLVVKKGLDKSSRQSFFNKTRIQVPSATPVSLVLVLKNTS
;
A
#
# COMPACT_ATOMS: atom_id res chain seq x y z
N MET A 1 -31.04 4.16 47.92
CA MET A 1 -29.81 3.64 47.28
C MET A 1 -28.69 4.64 47.52
N SER A 2 -27.61 4.19 48.16
CA SER A 2 -26.55 5.04 48.70
C SER A 2 -25.70 5.67 47.60
N ILE A 3 -25.43 6.97 47.71
CA ILE A 3 -24.59 7.77 46.79
C ILE A 3 -23.25 7.06 46.48
N PHE A 4 -22.70 6.33 47.45
CA PHE A 4 -21.50 5.51 47.33
C PHE A 4 -21.60 4.43 46.25
N ALA A 5 -22.77 3.81 46.05
CA ALA A 5 -22.98 2.80 45.02
C ALA A 5 -22.96 3.39 43.60
N ILE A 6 -23.42 4.64 43.45
CA ILE A 6 -23.41 5.34 42.16
C ILE A 6 -21.97 5.72 41.80
N VAL A 7 -21.21 6.22 42.77
CA VAL A 7 -19.80 6.60 42.58
C VAL A 7 -18.94 5.40 42.19
N THR A 8 -19.13 4.24 42.84
CA THR A 8 -18.37 3.03 42.50
C THR A 8 -18.66 2.52 41.10
N ILE A 9 -19.92 2.55 40.66
CA ILE A 9 -20.31 2.16 39.29
C ILE A 9 -19.66 3.09 38.25
N ILE A 10 -19.65 4.40 38.50
CA ILE A 10 -19.04 5.37 37.59
C ILE A 10 -17.53 5.13 37.46
N ILE A 11 -16.84 4.86 38.58
CA ILE A 11 -15.40 4.57 38.56
C ILE A 11 -15.11 3.31 37.74
N ILE A 12 -15.91 2.26 37.90
CA ILE A 12 -15.75 1.00 37.15
C ILE A 12 -15.94 1.25 35.65
N LEU A 13 -16.94 2.04 35.26
CA LEU A 13 -17.19 2.37 33.85
C LEU A 13 -16.06 3.18 33.22
N VAL A 14 -15.48 4.14 33.95
CA VAL A 14 -14.34 4.93 33.48
C VAL A 14 -13.10 4.06 33.29
N VAL A 15 -12.82 3.15 34.23
CA VAL A 15 -11.70 2.21 34.11
C VAL A 15 -11.88 1.26 32.92
N LEU A 16 -13.10 0.75 32.71
CA LEU A 16 -13.41 -0.09 31.55
C LEU A 16 -13.21 0.67 30.23
N ALA A 17 -13.71 1.90 30.15
CA ALA A 17 -13.58 2.75 28.97
C ALA A 17 -12.11 3.06 28.65
N ALA A 18 -11.29 3.37 29.67
CA ALA A 18 -9.86 3.59 29.50
C ALA A 18 -9.13 2.34 28.98
N PHE A 19 -9.50 1.16 29.49
CA PHE A 19 -8.93 -0.11 29.03
C PHE A 19 -9.30 -0.44 27.58
N ILE A 20 -10.53 -0.11 27.16
CA ILE A 20 -10.98 -0.26 25.77
C ILE A 20 -10.22 0.70 24.86
N GLN A 21 -10.04 1.97 25.25
CA GLN A 21 -9.28 2.95 24.46
C GLN A 21 -7.82 2.51 24.26
N LEU A 22 -7.17 2.01 25.30
CA LEU A 22 -5.78 1.50 25.20
C LEU A 22 -5.64 0.31 24.23
N LYS A 23 -6.67 -0.52 24.10
CA LYS A 23 -6.68 -1.62 23.11
C LYS A 23 -7.06 -1.16 21.69
N VAL A 24 -7.92 -0.16 21.58
CA VAL A 24 -8.42 0.36 20.28
C VAL A 24 -7.39 1.25 19.57
N SER A 25 -6.46 1.88 20.29
CA SER A 25 -5.42 2.73 19.69
C SER A 25 -4.38 1.97 18.85
N LYS A 26 -4.38 0.63 18.83
CA LYS A 26 -3.46 -0.18 18.01
C LYS A 26 -3.94 -0.47 16.59
N THR A 27 -5.08 0.08 16.19
CA THR A 27 -5.75 -0.26 14.92
C THR A 27 -6.15 0.96 14.11
N LYS A 28 -5.35 2.04 14.12
CA LYS A 28 -5.21 2.84 12.90
C LYS A 28 -4.08 2.19 12.12
N GLY A 29 -4.46 1.24 11.26
CA GLY A 29 -3.53 0.53 10.39
C GLY A 29 -2.85 1.50 9.44
N GLU A 30 -1.79 2.15 9.91
CA GLU A 30 -0.77 2.63 9.00
C GLU A 30 -0.20 1.40 8.33
N LEU A 31 -0.59 1.20 7.07
CA LEU A 31 0.03 0.21 6.22
C LEU A 31 1.55 0.43 6.27
N PRO A 32 2.36 -0.61 6.44
CA PRO A 32 3.81 -0.48 6.60
C PRO A 32 4.51 -0.14 5.27
N TYR A 33 3.81 0.48 4.33
CA TYR A 33 4.25 0.77 2.98
C TYR A 33 4.21 2.28 2.71
N GLU A 34 5.28 2.79 2.11
CA GLU A 34 5.41 4.14 1.59
C GLU A 34 5.64 4.08 0.07
N ARG A 35 5.22 5.11 -0.67
CA ARG A 35 5.43 5.16 -2.12
C ARG A 35 6.91 5.36 -2.44
N LYS A 36 7.45 4.50 -3.30
CA LYS A 36 8.82 4.61 -3.83
C LYS A 36 8.86 5.68 -4.93
N GLY A 37 9.12 6.94 -4.56
CA GLY A 37 9.52 8.01 -5.47
C GLY A 37 8.80 8.07 -6.84
N VAL A 38 9.57 8.35 -7.90
CA VAL A 38 9.07 8.37 -9.28
C VAL A 38 8.98 6.94 -9.84
N LEU A 39 7.85 6.62 -10.48
CA LEU A 39 7.56 5.28 -11.00
C LEU A 39 8.32 4.96 -12.29
N PHE A 40 8.41 5.95 -13.18
CA PHE A 40 9.10 5.85 -14.45
C PHE A 40 10.26 6.82 -14.47
N THR A 41 11.38 6.36 -15.00
CA THR A 41 12.48 7.23 -15.38
C THR A 41 12.03 8.22 -16.47
N PRO A 42 12.71 9.37 -16.62
CA PRO A 42 12.41 10.32 -17.70
C PRO A 42 12.43 9.69 -19.11
N ALA A 43 13.32 8.73 -19.33
CA ALA A 43 13.44 8.00 -20.60
C ALA A 43 12.23 7.10 -20.86
N GLU A 44 11.80 6.30 -19.87
CA GLU A 44 10.64 5.41 -20.00
C GLU A 44 9.34 6.20 -20.24
N ARG A 45 9.18 7.35 -19.58
CA ARG A 45 8.04 8.24 -19.82
C ARG A 45 8.01 8.75 -21.27
N SER A 46 9.18 9.07 -21.82
CA SER A 46 9.30 9.52 -23.21
C SER A 46 8.95 8.40 -24.18
N PHE A 47 9.41 7.17 -23.90
CA PHE A 47 9.09 5.99 -24.69
C PHE A 47 7.59 5.66 -24.73
N ILE A 48 6.90 5.72 -23.59
CA ILE A 48 5.43 5.56 -23.52
C ILE A 48 4.73 6.64 -24.36
N GLY A 49 5.23 7.87 -24.36
CA GLY A 49 4.68 8.96 -25.19
C GLY A 49 4.73 8.65 -26.69
N VAL A 50 5.86 8.13 -27.17
CA VAL A 50 6.03 7.71 -28.57
C VAL A 50 5.09 6.56 -28.92
N LEU A 51 4.97 5.58 -28.02
CA LEU A 51 4.05 4.45 -28.21
C LEU A 51 2.61 4.91 -28.32
N LYS A 52 2.14 5.78 -27.41
CA LYS A 52 0.78 6.36 -27.46
C LYS A 52 0.51 7.06 -28.79
N GLN A 53 1.48 7.81 -29.30
CA GLN A 53 1.36 8.48 -30.60
C GLN A 53 1.28 7.48 -31.78
N THR A 54 1.87 6.30 -31.63
CA THR A 54 1.97 5.31 -32.71
C THR A 54 0.73 4.40 -32.79
N VAL A 55 0.11 4.04 -31.66
CA VAL A 55 -1.07 3.17 -31.63
C VAL A 55 -2.41 3.89 -31.81
N GLY A 56 -2.45 5.23 -31.64
CA GLY A 56 -3.66 6.03 -31.75
C GLY A 56 -4.68 5.77 -30.62
N ASP A 57 -5.87 6.38 -30.72
CA ASP A 57 -6.86 6.42 -29.61
C ASP A 57 -7.62 5.10 -29.37
N GLN A 58 -7.39 4.10 -30.23
CA GLN A 58 -8.05 2.79 -30.09
C GLN A 58 -7.43 1.91 -29.01
N TYR A 59 -6.24 2.28 -28.50
CA TYR A 59 -5.53 1.49 -27.53
C TYR A 59 -4.89 2.34 -26.42
N GLU A 60 -5.02 1.89 -25.18
CA GLU A 60 -4.33 2.51 -24.05
C GLU A 60 -3.01 1.77 -23.76
N VAL A 61 -1.92 2.52 -23.71
CA VAL A 61 -0.55 2.06 -23.46
C VAL A 61 -0.22 2.24 -21.98
N LEU A 62 -0.07 1.13 -21.25
CA LEU A 62 0.28 1.12 -19.83
C LEU A 62 1.67 0.52 -19.59
N GLY A 63 2.47 1.16 -18.74
CA GLY A 63 3.75 0.62 -18.31
C GLY A 63 3.56 -0.44 -17.22
N GLN A 64 3.89 -1.70 -17.51
CA GLN A 64 3.85 -2.77 -16.52
C GLN A 64 5.04 -2.67 -15.56
N VAL A 65 4.74 -2.52 -14.27
CA VAL A 65 5.73 -2.39 -13.19
C VAL A 65 5.31 -3.25 -12.02
N ARG A 66 6.27 -3.84 -11.31
CA ARG A 66 5.98 -4.68 -10.15
C ARG A 66 5.53 -3.79 -8.98
N VAL A 67 4.59 -4.28 -8.18
CA VAL A 67 4.14 -3.59 -6.96
C VAL A 67 5.31 -3.34 -5.98
N ALA A 68 6.30 -4.23 -5.95
CA ALA A 68 7.53 -4.06 -5.17
C ALA A 68 8.42 -2.89 -5.63
N ASP A 69 8.28 -2.44 -6.88
CA ASP A 69 8.99 -1.27 -7.40
C ASP A 69 8.22 0.04 -7.12
N LEU A 70 6.96 -0.06 -6.70
CA LEU A 70 6.09 1.07 -6.32
C LEU A 70 6.08 1.37 -4.82
N LEU A 71 6.32 0.35 -3.99
CA LEU A 71 6.16 0.42 -2.54
C LEU A 71 7.48 0.10 -1.83
N VAL A 72 7.81 0.90 -0.82
CA VAL A 72 8.91 0.66 0.12
C VAL A 72 8.33 0.36 1.50
N VAL A 73 8.90 -0.59 2.21
CA VAL A 73 8.53 -0.86 3.60
C VAL A 73 9.09 0.24 4.52
N LYS A 74 8.26 0.83 5.39
CA LYS A 74 8.64 1.89 6.35
C LYS A 74 9.90 1.53 7.13
N LYS A 75 10.78 2.51 7.36
CA LYS A 75 11.98 2.35 8.21
C LYS A 75 11.53 2.24 9.68
N GLY A 76 12.10 1.29 10.43
CA GLY A 76 11.74 1.04 11.85
C GLY A 76 11.12 -0.32 12.15
N LEU A 77 10.92 -1.16 11.13
CA LEU A 77 10.49 -2.56 11.29
C LEU A 77 11.70 -3.49 11.50
N ASP A 78 11.53 -4.52 12.34
CA ASP A 78 12.53 -5.57 12.53
C ASP A 78 12.92 -6.24 11.19
N LYS A 79 14.19 -6.68 11.07
CA LYS A 79 14.73 -7.25 9.82
C LYS A 79 13.88 -8.43 9.32
N SER A 80 13.35 -9.27 10.23
CA SER A 80 12.51 -10.41 9.88
C SER A 80 11.14 -9.97 9.35
N SER A 81 10.50 -9.02 10.03
CA SER A 81 9.21 -8.45 9.58
C SER A 81 9.35 -7.76 8.21
N ARG A 82 10.42 -7.01 8.00
CA ARG A 82 10.71 -6.34 6.72
C ARG A 82 10.84 -7.33 5.56
N GLN A 83 11.55 -8.43 5.77
CA GLN A 83 11.71 -9.48 4.75
C GLN A 83 10.37 -10.16 4.44
N SER A 84 9.53 -10.39 5.45
CA SER A 84 8.19 -10.98 5.26
C SER A 84 7.28 -10.08 4.42
N PHE A 85 7.22 -8.77 4.70
CA PHE A 85 6.46 -7.81 3.90
C PHE A 85 7.00 -7.67 2.48
N PHE A 86 8.32 -7.68 2.31
CA PHE A 86 8.94 -7.69 0.99
C PHE A 86 8.56 -8.93 0.18
N ASN A 87 8.54 -10.10 0.82
CA ASN A 87 8.13 -11.35 0.17
C ASN A 87 6.65 -11.33 -0.25
N LYS A 88 5.77 -10.67 0.51
CA LYS A 88 4.37 -10.47 0.13
C LYS A 88 4.19 -9.54 -1.07
N THR A 89 5.05 -8.53 -1.21
CA THR A 89 5.05 -7.66 -2.41
C THR A 89 5.66 -8.33 -3.64
N ARG A 90 6.47 -9.39 -3.44
CA ARG A 90 7.00 -10.27 -4.48
C ARG A 90 5.97 -11.31 -4.91
N ILE A 91 4.74 -10.90 -5.20
CA ILE A 91 3.83 -11.76 -5.98
C ILE A 91 4.63 -12.20 -7.21
N GLN A 92 4.84 -13.51 -7.34
CA GLN A 92 5.74 -14.14 -8.29
C GLN A 92 5.21 -13.92 -9.72
N VAL A 93 5.39 -12.72 -10.25
CA VAL A 93 5.34 -12.47 -11.69
C VAL A 93 6.69 -12.97 -12.23
N PRO A 94 6.72 -13.88 -13.21
CA PRO A 94 7.93 -14.55 -13.67
C PRO A 94 9.04 -13.52 -13.92
N SER A 95 10.13 -13.62 -13.15
CA SER A 95 11.25 -12.68 -13.14
C SER A 95 12.17 -12.84 -14.36
N ALA A 96 11.64 -13.30 -15.49
CA ALA A 96 12.38 -13.68 -16.69
C ALA A 96 12.12 -12.77 -17.90
N THR A 97 11.77 -11.49 -17.68
CA THR A 97 11.86 -10.49 -18.75
C THR A 97 12.59 -9.25 -18.24
N PRO A 98 13.79 -8.95 -18.77
CA PRO A 98 14.35 -7.62 -18.64
C PRO A 98 13.51 -6.71 -19.54
N VAL A 99 12.99 -5.63 -18.95
CA VAL A 99 12.43 -4.43 -19.59
C VAL A 99 11.22 -4.58 -20.54
N SER A 100 10.25 -3.68 -20.35
CA SER A 100 9.26 -3.26 -21.35
C SER A 100 8.20 -4.29 -21.77
N LEU A 101 7.29 -4.67 -20.86
CA LEU A 101 5.95 -5.09 -21.28
C LEU A 101 5.00 -3.90 -21.17
N VAL A 102 4.77 -3.24 -22.30
CA VAL A 102 3.69 -2.27 -22.43
C VAL A 102 2.41 -3.07 -22.64
N LEU A 103 1.45 -2.92 -21.73
CA LEU A 103 0.16 -3.55 -21.87
C LEU A 103 -0.72 -2.65 -22.73
N VAL A 104 -1.22 -3.20 -23.84
CA VAL A 104 -2.03 -2.49 -24.84
C VAL A 104 -3.47 -2.99 -24.68
N LEU A 105 -4.33 -2.17 -24.09
CA LEU A 105 -5.75 -2.51 -23.93
C LEU A 105 -6.55 -1.89 -25.09
N LYS A 106 -7.37 -2.69 -25.78
CA LYS A 106 -8.31 -2.17 -26.78
C LYS A 106 -9.40 -1.39 -26.05
N ASN A 107 -9.53 -0.11 -26.37
CA ASN A 107 -10.55 0.75 -25.79
C ASN A 107 -11.91 0.36 -26.39
N THR A 108 -12.72 -0.39 -25.65
CA THR A 108 -14.12 -0.69 -26.01
C THR A 108 -15.02 0.34 -25.34
N SER A 109 -15.48 1.31 -26.13
CA SER A 109 -16.57 2.23 -25.75
C SER A 109 -17.92 1.55 -25.91
#